data_AF-A0A4Y2EHY5-F1
#
_entry.id   AF-A0A4Y2EHY5-F1
#
_cell.length_a   1.000
_cell.length_b   1.000
_cell.length_c   1.000
_cell.angle_alpha   90.00
_cell.angle_beta   90.00
_cell.angle_gamma   90.00
#
_symmetry.space_group_name_H-M   'P 1'
#
loop_
_entity.id
_entity.type
_entity.pdbx_description
1 polymer ?
#
loop_
_entity_poly.entity_id
_entity_poly.type
_entity_poly.pdbx_seq_one_letter_code
_entity_poly.pdbx_strand_id
1 'polypeptide(L)'
;MTTIYEAVKYAMTLQSDIKIWIHSESNLKPIANGSTTNKIAREIKILLHLTNIRLACIRAYVGHPGNEMADSLAKTVITTAGVSILQVPLPRCNVKSQFTEWAMKECQDQWDLNVVGRSTYDVLPKVSLKPEGWQRELTIFVSGHGTFSVYLKRIARHPEKNCACG
;
A
#
# COMPACT_ATOMS: atom_id res chain seq x y z
N MET A 1 -8.01 -10.98 -19.39
CA MET A 1 -8.17 -12.02 -20.43
C MET A 1 -8.40 -11.42 -21.82
N THR A 2 -9.40 -10.54 -22.01
CA THR A 2 -9.63 -9.83 -23.28
C THR A 2 -8.43 -8.99 -23.73
N THR A 3 -7.78 -8.28 -22.80
CA THR A 3 -6.55 -7.51 -23.08
C THR A 3 -5.39 -8.38 -23.57
N ILE A 4 -5.24 -9.60 -23.04
CA ILE A 4 -4.20 -10.56 -23.47
C ILE A 4 -4.50 -11.06 -24.88
N TYR A 5 -5.77 -11.34 -25.17
CA TYR A 5 -6.20 -11.79 -26.49
C TYR A 5 -5.92 -10.76 -27.58
N GLU A 6 -6.23 -9.49 -27.34
CA GLU A 6 -5.93 -8.42 -28.30
C GLU A 6 -4.42 -8.16 -28.44
N ALA A 7 -3.67 -8.24 -27.34
CA ALA A 7 -2.21 -8.14 -27.38
C ALA A 7 -1.57 -9.27 -28.21
N VAL A 8 -2.07 -10.51 -28.07
CA VAL A 8 -1.60 -11.65 -28.87
C VAL A 8 -1.95 -11.45 -30.35
N LYS A 9 -3.18 -11.04 -30.67
CA LYS A 9 -3.57 -10.72 -32.06
C LYS A 9 -2.68 -9.64 -32.69
N TYR A 10 -2.38 -8.59 -31.95
CA TYR A 10 -1.49 -7.54 -32.41
C TYR A 10 -0.06 -8.06 -32.59
N ALA A 11 0.45 -8.88 -31.67
CA ALA A 11 1.76 -9.50 -31.83
C ALA A 11 1.84 -10.44 -33.05
N MET A 12 0.73 -11.08 -33.45
CA MET A 12 0.68 -11.90 -34.66
C MET A 12 0.88 -11.08 -35.94
N THR A 13 0.44 -9.82 -35.99
CA THR A 13 0.64 -8.97 -37.18
C THR A 13 2.09 -8.57 -37.38
N LEU A 14 2.89 -8.59 -36.31
CA LEU A 14 4.31 -8.20 -36.31
C LEU A 14 5.26 -9.35 -36.73
N GLN A 15 4.76 -10.58 -36.90
CA GLN A 15 5.49 -11.78 -37.39
C GLN A 15 6.91 -11.98 -36.79
N SER A 16 7.10 -11.61 -35.52
CA SER A 16 8.38 -11.67 -34.84
C SER A 16 8.30 -12.55 -33.59
N ASP A 17 9.44 -13.05 -33.11
CA ASP A 17 9.53 -13.69 -31.79
C ASP A 17 9.32 -12.62 -30.71
N ILE A 18 8.11 -12.57 -30.15
CA ILE A 18 7.67 -11.54 -29.20
C ILE A 18 7.39 -12.20 -27.87
N LYS A 19 8.00 -11.64 -26.82
CA LYS A 19 7.72 -12.00 -25.44
C LYS A 19 6.77 -10.97 -24.83
N ILE A 20 5.54 -11.39 -24.53
CA ILE A 20 4.52 -10.54 -23.89
C ILE A 20 4.59 -10.75 -22.37
N TRP A 21 4.75 -9.64 -21.65
CA TRP A 21 4.81 -9.64 -20.20
C TRP A 21 3.46 -9.26 -19.59
N ILE A 22 2.99 -10.05 -18.63
CA ILE A 22 1.69 -9.90 -17.97
C ILE A 22 1.93 -9.76 -16.46
N HIS A 23 1.18 -8.89 -15.78
CA HIS A 23 1.34 -8.62 -14.34
C HIS A 23 0.50 -9.56 -13.45
N SER A 24 -0.44 -10.30 -14.05
CA SER A 24 -1.46 -11.06 -13.34
C SER A 24 -1.30 -12.56 -13.60
N GLU A 25 -0.70 -13.26 -12.64
CA GLU A 25 -0.56 -14.71 -12.66
C GLU A 25 -1.93 -15.42 -12.72
N SER A 26 -2.98 -14.82 -12.14
CA SER A 26 -4.33 -15.38 -12.17
C SER A 26 -4.92 -15.46 -13.57
N ASN A 27 -4.51 -14.59 -14.50
CA ASN A 27 -4.92 -14.66 -15.90
C ASN A 27 -4.12 -15.71 -16.70
N LEU A 28 -2.94 -16.10 -16.24
CA LEU A 28 -2.12 -17.13 -16.90
C LEU A 28 -2.54 -18.55 -16.51
N LYS A 29 -3.04 -18.74 -15.29
CA LYS A 29 -3.49 -20.07 -14.81
C LYS A 29 -4.51 -20.75 -15.73
N PRO A 30 -5.56 -20.07 -16.22
CA PRO A 30 -6.50 -20.67 -17.18
C PRO A 30 -5.85 -21.03 -18.52
N ILE A 31 -4.89 -20.22 -19.00
CA ILE A 31 -4.23 -20.45 -20.31
C ILE A 31 -3.25 -21.63 -20.21
N ALA A 32 -2.53 -21.75 -19.09
CA ALA A 32 -1.62 -22.84 -18.82
C ALA A 32 -2.36 -24.18 -18.59
N ASN A 33 -3.58 -24.13 -18.03
CA ASN A 33 -4.36 -25.34 -17.75
C ASN A 33 -4.79 -26.05 -19.06
N GLY A 34 -4.78 -27.39 -19.04
CA GLY A 34 -5.23 -28.23 -20.15
C GLY A 34 -6.76 -28.30 -20.30
N SER A 35 -7.49 -28.10 -19.20
CA SER A 35 -8.94 -28.33 -19.11
C SER A 35 -9.76 -27.06 -18.82
N THR A 36 -9.28 -25.90 -19.25
CA THR A 36 -9.97 -24.61 -19.03
C THR A 36 -11.34 -24.57 -19.72
N THR A 37 -12.39 -24.29 -18.95
CA THR A 37 -13.76 -24.01 -19.45
C THR A 37 -13.87 -22.64 -20.15
N ASN A 38 -12.87 -21.76 -20.01
CA ASN A 38 -12.90 -20.42 -20.57
C ASN A 38 -12.56 -20.43 -22.07
N LYS A 39 -13.54 -20.03 -22.90
CA LYS A 39 -13.41 -19.98 -24.37
C LYS A 39 -12.25 -19.09 -24.84
N ILE A 40 -12.08 -17.91 -24.23
CA ILE A 40 -11.03 -16.95 -24.59
C ILE A 40 -9.64 -17.52 -24.23
N ALA A 41 -9.51 -18.18 -23.09
CA ALA A 41 -8.25 -18.83 -22.70
C ALA A 41 -7.83 -19.91 -23.71
N ARG A 42 -8.79 -20.68 -24.21
CA ARG A 42 -8.55 -21.72 -25.21
C ARG A 42 -8.12 -21.13 -26.56
N GLU A 43 -8.78 -20.05 -27.00
CA GLU A 43 -8.38 -19.32 -28.22
C GLU A 43 -6.97 -18.75 -28.10
N ILE A 44 -6.65 -18.07 -26.99
CA ILE A 44 -5.28 -17.56 -26.74
C ILE A 44 -4.27 -18.70 -26.82
N LYS A 45 -4.56 -19.85 -26.19
CA LYS A 45 -3.66 -21.02 -26.20
C LYS A 45 -3.40 -21.53 -27.62
N ILE A 46 -4.44 -21.61 -28.46
CA ILE A 46 -4.30 -22.02 -29.86
C ILE A 46 -3.42 -21.01 -30.61
N LEU A 47 -3.65 -19.70 -30.44
CA LEU A 47 -2.85 -18.66 -31.10
C LEU A 47 -1.37 -18.71 -30.69
N LEU A 48 -1.08 -18.97 -29.41
CA LEU A 48 0.28 -19.14 -28.91
C LEU A 48 0.95 -20.41 -29.42
N HIS A 49 0.19 -21.47 -29.73
CA HIS A 49 0.76 -22.67 -30.36
C HIS A 49 1.06 -22.47 -31.84
N LEU A 50 0.30 -21.61 -32.52
CA LEU A 50 0.47 -21.31 -33.94
C LEU A 50 1.57 -20.26 -34.21
N THR A 51 2.06 -19.58 -33.16
CA THR A 51 3.03 -18.49 -33.28
C THR A 51 4.19 -18.67 -32.32
N ASN A 52 5.34 -18.05 -32.60
CA ASN A 52 6.49 -18.03 -31.69
C ASN A 52 6.33 -16.99 -30.56
N ILE A 53 5.10 -16.72 -30.11
CA ILE A 53 4.85 -15.72 -29.07
C ILE A 53 4.94 -16.39 -27.69
N ARG A 54 5.77 -15.83 -26.81
CA ARG A 54 5.94 -16.32 -25.44
C ARG A 54 5.22 -15.42 -24.45
N LEU A 55 4.37 -15.99 -23.60
CA LEU A 55 3.82 -15.29 -22.45
C LEU A 55 4.73 -15.48 -21.24
N ALA A 56 5.01 -14.38 -20.53
CA ALA A 56 5.72 -14.43 -19.25
C ALA A 56 5.05 -13.52 -18.22
N CYS A 57 5.16 -13.89 -16.94
CA CYS A 57 4.64 -13.07 -15.85
C CYS A 57 5.75 -12.27 -15.20
N ILE A 58 5.50 -10.98 -14.92
CA ILE A 58 6.33 -10.19 -14.01
C ILE A 58 5.56 -10.05 -12.70
N ARG A 59 6.26 -10.24 -11.58
CA ARG A 59 5.70 -10.02 -10.25
C ARG A 59 5.33 -8.53 -10.10
N ALA A 60 4.07 -8.25 -9.78
CA ALA A 60 3.53 -6.89 -9.66
C ALA A 60 4.19 -6.01 -8.58
N TYR A 61 5.05 -6.58 -7.73
CA TYR A 61 5.67 -5.90 -6.59
C TYR A 61 6.98 -5.14 -6.90
N VAL A 62 7.44 -5.15 -8.15
CA VAL A 62 8.63 -4.40 -8.57
C VAL A 62 8.15 -3.33 -9.52
N GLY A 63 8.25 -2.05 -9.13
CA GLY A 63 7.79 -0.86 -9.89
C GLY A 63 8.42 -0.77 -11.28
N HIS A 64 7.90 -1.58 -12.21
CA HIS A 64 8.40 -1.69 -13.56
C HIS A 64 7.75 -0.58 -14.38
N PRO A 65 8.51 0.34 -15.00
CA PRO A 65 7.95 1.53 -15.66
C PRO A 65 6.90 1.20 -16.71
N GLY A 66 7.06 0.10 -17.44
CA GLY A 66 6.09 -0.38 -18.42
C GLY A 66 4.73 -0.80 -17.81
N ASN A 67 4.72 -1.35 -16.59
CA ASN A 67 3.47 -1.70 -15.91
C ASN A 67 2.71 -0.45 -15.46
N GLU A 68 3.45 0.52 -14.90
CA GLU A 68 2.89 1.81 -14.47
C GLU A 68 2.34 2.58 -15.66
N MET A 69 3.06 2.59 -16.78
CA MET A 69 2.61 3.21 -18.03
C MET A 69 1.36 2.51 -18.59
N ALA A 70 1.31 1.18 -18.61
CA ALA A 70 0.14 0.45 -19.07
C ALA A 70 -1.10 0.70 -18.19
N ASP A 71 -0.92 0.76 -16.87
CA ASP A 71 -1.99 1.09 -15.91
C ASP A 71 -2.47 2.54 -16.06
N SER A 72 -1.54 3.48 -16.26
CA SER A 72 -1.85 4.87 -16.57
C SER A 72 -2.66 5.00 -17.86
N LEU A 73 -2.25 4.30 -18.93
CA LEU A 73 -2.97 4.30 -20.21
C LEU A 73 -4.38 3.71 -20.08
N ALA A 74 -4.53 2.62 -19.32
CA ALA A 74 -5.84 2.04 -19.04
C ALA A 74 -6.75 3.02 -18.29
N LYS A 75 -6.22 3.72 -17.28
CA LYS A 75 -6.93 4.77 -16.53
C LYS A 75 -7.34 5.94 -17.43
N THR A 76 -6.44 6.42 -18.30
CA THR A 76 -6.75 7.53 -19.21
C THR A 76 -7.83 7.17 -20.22
N VAL A 77 -7.81 5.94 -20.78
CA VAL A 77 -8.85 5.47 -21.71
C VAL A 77 -10.23 5.42 -21.04
N ILE A 78 -10.30 4.98 -19.77
CA ILE A 78 -11.55 4.97 -19.01
C ILE A 78 -12.09 6.39 -18.82
N THR A 79 -11.22 7.36 -18.52
CA THR A 79 -11.60 8.77 -18.34
C THR A 79 -12.05 9.42 -19.66
N THR A 80 -11.39 9.14 -20.78
CA THR A 80 -11.70 9.75 -22.09
C THR A 80 -12.94 9.15 -22.76
N ALA A 81 -13.22 7.86 -22.54
CA ALA A 81 -14.38 7.19 -23.14
C ALA A 81 -15.74 7.60 -22.55
N GLY A 82 -15.76 8.53 -21.59
CA GLY A 82 -16.99 8.98 -20.93
C GLY A 82 -17.71 7.86 -20.16
N VAL A 83 -17.03 6.74 -19.93
CA VAL A 83 -17.55 5.65 -19.10
C VAL A 83 -17.63 6.21 -17.71
N SER A 84 -18.86 6.46 -17.25
CA SER A 84 -19.14 6.77 -15.86
C SER A 84 -18.37 5.77 -15.03
N ILE A 85 -17.33 6.27 -14.34
CA ILE A 85 -16.60 5.50 -13.35
C ILE A 85 -17.69 5.11 -12.37
N LEU A 86 -18.16 3.87 -12.49
CA LEU A 86 -18.90 3.19 -11.44
C LEU A 86 -18.04 3.50 -10.22
N GLN A 87 -18.56 4.31 -9.29
CA GLN A 87 -17.85 4.64 -8.06
C GLN A 87 -17.74 3.32 -7.30
N VAL A 88 -16.79 2.49 -7.73
CA VAL A 88 -16.32 1.34 -6.99
C VAL A 88 -15.84 1.97 -5.70
N PRO A 89 -16.43 1.61 -4.55
CA PRO A 89 -15.93 2.10 -3.27
C PRO A 89 -14.43 1.86 -3.28
N LEU A 90 -13.67 2.95 -3.14
CA LEU A 90 -12.20 2.93 -3.10
C LEU A 90 -11.77 1.65 -2.36
N PRO A 91 -10.89 0.81 -2.93
CA PRO A 91 -10.47 -0.42 -2.29
C PRO A 91 -10.16 -0.15 -0.83
N ARG A 92 -10.62 -1.01 0.10
CA ARG A 92 -10.53 -0.74 1.55
C ARG A 92 -9.13 -0.32 2.01
N CYS A 93 -8.08 -0.84 1.37
CA CYS A 93 -6.70 -0.44 1.60
C CYS A 93 -6.43 1.04 1.28
N ASN A 94 -6.99 1.58 0.20
CA ASN A 94 -6.78 2.95 -0.24
C ASN A 94 -7.47 3.95 0.70
N VAL A 95 -8.71 3.64 1.11
CA VAL A 95 -9.42 4.44 2.12
C VAL A 95 -8.66 4.40 3.44
N LYS A 96 -8.26 3.22 3.89
CA LYS A 96 -7.50 3.06 5.12
C LYS A 96 -6.17 3.82 5.09
N SER A 97 -5.44 3.79 3.98
CA SER A 97 -4.18 4.54 3.82
C SER A 97 -4.42 6.04 3.96
N GLN A 98 -5.41 6.57 3.22
CA GLN A 98 -5.74 8.00 3.27
C GLN A 98 -6.16 8.46 4.66
N PHE A 99 -7.01 7.70 5.35
CA PHE A 99 -7.38 8.02 6.74
C PHE A 99 -6.18 7.95 7.68
N THR A 100 -5.29 6.98 7.48
CA THR A 100 -4.09 6.83 8.30
C THR A 100 -3.14 8.00 8.07
N GLU A 101 -2.91 8.40 6.82
CA GLU A 101 -2.08 9.55 6.46
C GLU A 101 -2.63 10.85 7.05
N TRP A 102 -3.94 11.07 6.93
CA TRP A 102 -4.60 12.25 7.52
C TRP A 102 -4.48 12.26 9.05
N ALA A 103 -4.78 11.15 9.72
CA ALA A 103 -4.69 11.05 11.17
C ALA A 103 -3.24 11.23 11.67
N MET A 104 -2.25 10.65 10.98
CA MET A 104 -0.85 10.82 11.32
C MET A 104 -0.40 12.27 11.20
N LYS A 105 -0.86 12.98 10.16
CA LYS A 105 -0.57 14.40 10.01
C LYS A 105 -1.18 15.23 11.14
N GLU A 106 -2.47 15.05 11.42
CA GLU A 106 -3.14 15.76 12.51
C GLU A 106 -2.48 15.47 13.87
N CYS A 107 -2.14 14.21 14.15
CA CYS A 107 -1.42 13.86 15.37
C CYS A 107 -0.05 14.52 15.44
N GLN A 108 0.68 14.59 14.33
CA GLN A 108 1.99 15.25 14.29
C GLN A 108 1.86 16.77 14.49
N ASP A 109 0.88 17.41 13.85
CA ASP A 109 0.63 18.85 13.99
C ASP A 109 0.30 19.19 15.45
N GLN A 110 -0.55 18.38 16.10
CA GLN A 110 -0.80 18.51 17.54
C GLN A 110 0.44 18.24 18.38
N TRP A 111 1.25 17.24 18.04
CA TRP A 111 2.48 16.92 18.75
C TRP A 111 3.51 18.05 18.70
N ASP A 112 3.63 18.71 17.55
CA ASP A 112 4.52 19.85 17.34
C ASP A 112 4.04 21.09 18.11
N LEU A 113 2.73 21.36 18.13
CA LEU A 113 2.14 22.55 18.75
C LEU A 113 1.91 22.44 20.26
N ASN A 114 1.73 21.23 20.80
CA ASN A 114 1.33 21.03 22.19
C ASN A 114 2.48 21.36 23.17
N VAL A 115 2.16 22.04 24.27
CA VAL A 115 3.13 22.39 25.33
C VAL A 115 3.31 21.30 26.38
N VAL A 116 2.43 20.30 26.41
CA VAL A 116 2.48 19.18 27.36
C VAL A 116 3.31 18.03 26.77
N GLY A 117 4.12 17.37 27.61
CA GLY A 117 4.88 16.20 27.19
C GLY A 117 6.14 16.53 26.38
N ARG A 118 6.66 17.77 26.50
CA ARG A 118 7.87 18.21 25.79
C ARG A 118 9.12 17.35 26.07
N SER A 119 9.27 16.80 27.27
CA SER A 119 10.34 15.83 27.56
C SER A 119 10.28 14.59 26.65
N THR A 120 9.07 14.12 26.35
CA THR A 120 8.87 13.02 25.39
C THR A 120 9.14 13.49 23.97
N TYR A 121 8.69 14.70 23.62
CA TYR A 121 8.91 15.30 22.30
C TYR A 121 10.39 15.44 21.96
N ASP A 122 11.21 15.85 22.94
CA ASP A 122 12.65 16.04 22.77
C ASP A 122 13.37 14.73 22.39
N VAL A 123 12.83 13.58 22.80
CA VAL A 123 13.38 12.25 22.47
C VAL A 123 12.66 11.62 21.27
N LEU A 124 11.35 11.84 21.13
CA LEU A 124 10.49 11.32 20.06
C LEU A 124 9.68 12.45 19.43
N PRO A 125 10.29 13.25 18.54
CA PRO A 125 9.62 14.39 17.91
C PRO A 125 8.67 13.97 16.79
N LYS A 126 8.75 12.71 16.32
CA LYS A 126 7.92 12.19 15.24
C LYS A 126 6.94 11.14 15.74
N VAL A 127 5.67 11.32 15.41
CA VAL A 127 4.61 10.37 15.68
C VAL A 127 4.79 9.16 14.76
N SER A 128 4.62 7.96 15.32
CA SER A 128 4.75 6.69 14.62
C SER A 128 3.65 5.73 15.08
N LEU A 129 3.16 4.89 14.16
CA LEU A 129 2.26 3.77 14.50
C LEU A 129 3.02 2.56 15.04
N LYS A 130 4.34 2.51 14.83
CA LYS A 130 5.19 1.45 15.36
C LYS A 130 5.70 1.89 16.73
N PRO A 131 5.56 1.05 17.76
CA PRO A 131 6.16 1.34 19.05
C PRO A 131 7.69 1.22 18.96
N GLU A 132 8.39 2.06 19.71
CA GLU A 132 9.85 2.17 19.65
C GLU A 132 10.62 1.05 20.35
N GLY A 133 9.90 0.07 20.91
CA GLY A 133 10.49 -1.10 21.57
C GLY A 133 11.23 -0.77 22.86
N TRP A 134 11.02 0.40 23.45
CA TRP A 134 11.66 0.79 24.70
C TRP A 134 11.25 -0.10 25.86
N GLN A 135 12.18 -0.31 26.80
CA GLN A 135 11.86 -0.93 28.07
C GLN A 135 10.85 -0.06 28.84
N ARG A 136 10.09 -0.71 29.73
CA ARG A 136 9.02 -0.05 30.50
C ARG A 136 9.55 1.12 31.32
N GLU A 137 10.71 0.93 31.93
CA GLU A 137 11.39 1.90 32.79
C GLU A 137 11.74 3.17 32.01
N LEU A 138 12.30 3.01 30.81
CA LEU A 138 12.63 4.12 29.91
C LEU A 138 11.37 4.85 29.43
N THR A 139 10.30 4.11 29.14
CA THR A 139 9.01 4.69 28.73
C THR A 139 8.44 5.56 29.85
N ILE A 140 8.44 5.06 31.09
CA ILE A 140 8.00 5.79 32.28
C ILE A 140 8.86 7.04 32.51
N PHE A 141 10.18 6.90 32.41
CA PHE A 141 11.14 7.99 32.60
C PHE A 141 10.95 9.11 31.57
N VAL A 142 11.02 8.80 30.27
CA VAL A 142 10.96 9.81 29.19
C VAL A 142 9.61 10.51 29.17
N SER A 143 8.53 9.76 29.40
CA SER A 143 7.18 10.33 29.45
C SER A 143 6.91 11.14 30.73
N GLY A 144 7.82 11.08 31.72
CA GLY A 144 7.64 11.73 33.01
C GLY A 144 6.38 11.26 33.72
N HIS A 145 6.05 9.97 33.58
CA HIS A 145 4.94 9.29 34.24
C HIS A 145 5.48 8.38 35.37
N GLY A 146 4.60 7.81 36.19
CA GLY A 146 4.98 6.85 37.23
C GLY A 146 4.91 7.42 38.63
N THR A 147 5.89 7.13 39.48
CA THR A 147 5.90 7.62 40.86
C THR A 147 6.51 9.01 41.00
N PHE A 148 7.08 9.61 39.95
CA PHE A 148 7.71 10.94 40.06
C PHE A 148 6.77 11.97 40.72
N SER A 149 7.25 12.59 41.79
CA SER A 149 6.52 13.61 42.58
C SER A 149 5.91 14.73 41.73
N VAL A 150 6.63 15.17 40.67
CA VAL A 150 6.17 16.16 39.70
C VAL A 150 4.92 15.68 38.95
N TYR A 151 4.92 14.40 38.54
CA TYR A 151 3.78 13.79 37.86
C TYR A 151 2.60 13.57 38.80
N LEU A 152 2.84 13.02 40.00
CA LEU A 152 1.80 12.78 40.99
C LEU A 152 1.09 14.07 41.40
N LYS A 153 1.82 15.18 41.52
CA LYS A 153 1.20 16.50 41.73
C LYS A 153 0.36 16.95 40.54
N ARG A 154 0.86 16.76 39.31
CA ARG A 154 0.11 17.12 38.09
C ARG A 154 -1.25 16.43 38.01
N ILE A 155 -1.37 15.20 38.51
CA ILE A 155 -2.64 14.45 38.57
C ILE A 155 -3.37 14.58 39.92
N ALA A 156 -2.99 15.56 40.75
CA ALA A 156 -3.59 15.84 42.06
C ALA A 156 -3.59 14.66 43.06
N ARG A 157 -2.62 13.74 42.93
CA ARG A 157 -2.44 12.62 43.88
C ARG A 157 -1.38 12.89 44.95
N HIS A 158 -0.62 13.96 44.80
CA HIS A 158 0.39 14.38 45.79
C HIS A 158 0.41 15.92 45.90
N PRO A 159 0.50 16.52 47.11
CA PRO A 159 0.42 17.97 47.29
C PRO A 159 1.69 18.71 46.82
N GLU A 160 2.86 18.10 46.98
CA GLU A 160 4.15 18.74 46.73
C GLU A 160 4.83 18.24 45.46
N LYS A 161 5.56 19.14 44.76
CA LYS A 161 6.35 18.79 43.56
C LYS A 161 7.67 18.11 43.94
N ASN A 162 8.17 18.39 45.14
CA ASN A 162 9.54 18.09 45.56
C ASN A 162 9.52 17.22 46.83
N CYS A 163 8.73 16.15 46.83
CA CYS A 163 8.79 15.17 47.92
C CYS A 163 10.05 14.34 47.80
N ALA A 164 10.78 14.18 48.91
CA ALA A 164 11.90 13.23 48.98
C ALA A 164 11.45 11.76 48.92
N CYS A 165 10.15 11.52 49.02
CA CYS A 165 9.55 10.18 49.04
C CYS A 165 9.53 9.46 47.68
N GLY A 166 9.83 10.16 46.58
CA GLY A 166 9.84 9.58 45.24
C GLY A 166 8.47 9.10 44.82
#